data_AF-A0A164ZLS0-F1
#
_entry.id   AF-A0A164ZLS0-F1
#
_cell.length_a   1.000
_cell.length_b   1.000
_cell.length_c   1.000
_cell.angle_alpha   90.00
_cell.angle_beta   90.00
_cell.angle_gamma   90.00
#
_symmetry.space_group_name_H-M   'P 1'
#
loop_
_entity.id
_entity.type
_entity.pdbx_description
1 polymer ?
#
loop_
_entity_poly.entity_id
_entity_poly.type
_entity_poly.pdbx_seq_one_letter_code
_entity_poly.pdbx_strand_id
1 'polypeptide(L)'
;MEVGNGETPQQMTPTTPAKQPPAATASQQAIGARYQPAQQTRKTSKHITQPSNPPSRRQENFIVRECTRPCIFCGEIHYSTVCPVNLKDEKAVIARQKRCVKCFSANHETANCPTNYVCKHCQVTHHTTLCDKKVTRFAHTGYNAPTTSWHLSPVQTSTAIS
;
A
#
# COMPACT_ATOMS: atom_id res chain seq x y z
N MET A 1 47.81 -22.87 53.18
CA MET A 1 47.65 -21.85 52.13
C MET A 1 46.90 -20.72 52.81
N GLU A 2 47.65 -19.66 53.12
CA GLU A 2 47.23 -18.55 53.97
C GLU A 2 46.13 -17.68 53.37
N VAL A 3 45.53 -16.95 54.31
CA VAL A 3 44.48 -15.94 54.30
C VAL A 3 44.61 -14.82 53.26
N GLY A 4 43.47 -14.21 52.91
CA GLY A 4 43.43 -12.96 52.16
C GLY A 4 42.02 -12.42 51.90
N ASN A 5 41.35 -11.96 52.97
CA ASN A 5 40.19 -11.05 52.88
C ASN A 5 40.63 -9.71 52.28
N GLY A 6 39.79 -9.12 51.43
CA GLY A 6 39.96 -7.79 50.86
C GLY A 6 38.59 -7.14 50.64
N GLU A 7 38.16 -6.41 51.65
CA GLU A 7 36.89 -5.70 51.75
C GLU A 7 36.92 -4.39 50.94
N THR A 8 35.73 -4.00 50.48
CA THR A 8 35.23 -2.74 49.87
C THR A 8 35.97 -1.43 50.23
N PRO A 9 35.90 -0.38 49.38
CA PRO A 9 34.81 0.59 49.57
C PRO A 9 34.23 1.27 48.31
N GLN A 10 33.02 1.76 48.55
CA GLN A 10 32.13 2.56 47.72
C GLN A 10 32.77 3.82 47.13
N GLN A 11 32.38 4.19 45.91
CA GLN A 11 32.51 5.60 45.50
C GLN A 11 31.40 6.06 44.53
N MET A 12 30.44 6.78 45.13
CA MET A 12 29.93 8.10 44.74
C MET A 12 29.22 8.28 43.38
N THR A 13 27.91 8.50 43.49
CA THR A 13 27.07 9.24 42.55
C THR A 13 27.57 10.68 42.34
N PRO A 14 27.37 11.23 41.14
CA PRO A 14 26.82 12.58 41.05
C PRO A 14 25.55 12.61 40.19
N THR A 15 24.46 13.00 40.85
CA THR A 15 23.24 13.56 40.27
C THR A 15 23.61 14.77 39.41
N THR A 16 23.09 14.88 38.19
CA THR A 16 23.14 16.13 37.42
C THR A 16 21.79 16.38 36.74
N PRO A 17 21.34 17.65 36.69
CA PRO A 17 19.91 18.00 36.76
C PRO A 17 19.19 18.04 35.42
N ALA A 18 17.86 17.99 35.54
CA ALA A 18 16.87 18.28 34.52
C ALA A 18 17.20 19.55 33.72
N LYS A 19 17.18 19.42 32.39
CA LYS A 19 17.23 20.55 31.47
C LYS A 19 15.80 20.96 31.13
N GLN A 20 15.26 21.90 31.92
CA GLN A 20 14.06 22.66 31.55
C GLN A 20 14.40 23.58 30.36
N PRO A 21 13.53 23.69 29.34
CA PRO A 21 13.59 24.78 28.38
C PRO A 21 13.08 26.09 29.01
N PRO A 22 13.64 27.26 28.63
CA PRO A 22 13.31 28.54 29.22
C PRO A 22 11.90 29.02 28.87
N ALA A 23 11.23 29.58 29.87
CA ALA A 23 10.03 30.38 29.74
C ALA A 23 10.33 31.65 28.94
N ALA A 24 9.73 31.78 27.74
CA ALA A 24 9.65 33.04 27.03
C ALA A 24 8.31 33.71 27.37
N THR A 25 8.38 34.68 28.27
CA THR A 25 7.34 35.68 28.49
C THR A 25 7.16 36.52 27.23
N ALA A 26 6.00 36.42 26.59
CA ALA A 26 5.53 37.39 25.62
C ALA A 26 4.14 37.87 26.04
N SER A 27 4.11 39.01 26.73
CA SER A 27 2.92 39.85 26.85
C SER A 27 2.37 40.15 25.46
N GLN A 28 1.07 39.95 25.25
CA GLN A 28 0.30 40.64 24.23
C GLN A 28 -1.16 40.71 24.68
N GLN A 29 -1.60 41.95 24.90
CA GLN A 29 -2.98 42.31 25.22
C GLN A 29 -3.85 42.29 23.94
N ALA A 30 -5.14 42.13 24.19
CA ALA A 30 -6.23 41.80 23.28
C ALA A 30 -6.51 42.80 22.13
N ILE A 31 -7.02 42.29 21.00
CA ILE A 31 -8.10 42.95 20.24
C ILE A 31 -9.02 41.86 19.65
N GLY A 32 -10.31 41.98 19.94
CA GLY A 32 -11.33 41.00 19.59
C GLY A 32 -11.66 40.93 18.10
N ALA A 33 -11.92 39.72 17.62
CA ALA A 33 -12.68 39.47 16.41
C ALA A 33 -13.90 38.64 16.78
N ARG A 34 -15.08 39.25 16.67
CA ARG A 34 -16.38 38.59 16.82
C ARG A 34 -16.47 37.44 15.81
N TYR A 35 -16.45 36.21 16.33
CA TYR A 35 -16.85 35.03 15.58
C TYR A 35 -18.37 35.13 15.31
N GLN A 36 -18.77 35.26 14.05
CA GLN A 36 -20.16 35.06 13.63
C GLN A 36 -20.25 33.71 12.90
N PRO A 37 -21.09 32.76 13.34
CA PRO A 37 -21.38 31.58 12.55
C PRO A 37 -22.38 31.94 11.43
N ALA A 38 -21.98 31.71 10.17
CA ALA A 38 -22.85 31.89 9.01
C ALA A 38 -24.02 30.90 9.07
N GLN A 39 -25.22 31.44 9.20
CA GLN A 39 -26.48 30.71 9.23
C GLN A 39 -26.80 30.15 7.84
N GLN A 40 -26.97 28.83 7.76
CA GLN A 40 -27.46 28.12 6.58
C GLN A 40 -28.88 28.59 6.23
N THR A 41 -29.03 29.36 5.15
CA THR A 41 -30.34 29.63 4.58
C THR A 41 -30.73 28.51 3.62
N ARG A 42 -31.71 27.71 4.03
CA ARG A 42 -32.44 26.81 3.14
C ARG A 42 -33.29 27.67 2.20
N LYS A 43 -33.04 27.59 0.90
CA LYS A 43 -33.96 28.12 -0.12
C LYS A 43 -34.52 26.95 -0.90
N THR A 44 -35.73 26.55 -0.55
CA THR A 44 -36.60 25.75 -1.40
C THR A 44 -37.15 26.66 -2.49
N SER A 45 -36.89 26.35 -3.76
CA SER A 45 -37.68 26.88 -4.87
C SER A 45 -37.68 25.88 -6.01
N LYS A 46 -38.88 25.36 -6.31
CA LYS A 46 -39.17 24.50 -7.46
C LYS A 46 -39.64 25.41 -8.59
N HIS A 47 -38.98 25.36 -9.75
CA HIS A 47 -39.66 25.63 -11.02
C HIS A 47 -39.00 24.86 -12.17
N ILE A 48 -39.87 24.34 -13.03
CA ILE A 48 -39.66 23.40 -14.13
C ILE A 48 -39.09 24.14 -15.35
N THR A 49 -38.06 23.57 -15.99
CA THR A 49 -37.68 23.91 -17.38
C THR A 49 -37.08 22.69 -18.10
N GLN A 50 -37.88 22.12 -19.02
CA GLN A 50 -37.58 21.61 -20.38
C GLN A 50 -36.45 20.57 -20.65
N PRO A 51 -36.64 19.68 -21.66
CA PRO A 51 -35.80 18.52 -21.89
C PRO A 51 -34.44 18.94 -22.47
N SER A 52 -33.39 18.76 -21.67
CA SER A 52 -32.02 18.93 -22.11
C SER A 52 -31.55 17.62 -22.75
N ASN A 53 -31.11 17.73 -24.01
CA ASN A 53 -30.30 16.75 -24.73
C ASN A 53 -29.41 15.91 -23.77
N PRO A 54 -29.27 14.58 -23.97
CA PRO A 54 -28.29 13.81 -23.21
C PRO A 54 -26.92 14.49 -23.37
N PRO A 55 -26.14 14.65 -22.28
CA PRO A 55 -24.88 15.37 -22.36
C PRO A 55 -24.01 14.70 -23.44
N SER A 56 -23.82 15.44 -24.53
CA SER A 56 -22.90 15.09 -25.61
C SER A 56 -21.61 14.66 -24.95
N ARG A 57 -21.24 13.40 -25.20
CA ARG A 57 -20.08 12.71 -24.61
C ARG A 57 -18.89 13.64 -24.77
N ARG A 58 -18.55 14.36 -23.69
CA ARG A 58 -17.54 15.41 -23.70
C ARG A 58 -16.30 14.78 -24.32
N GLN A 59 -15.93 15.23 -25.51
CA GLN A 59 -14.66 14.87 -26.12
C GLN A 59 -13.60 15.63 -25.34
N GLU A 60 -13.37 15.18 -24.11
CA GLU A 60 -12.34 15.73 -23.25
C GLU A 60 -11.01 15.33 -23.87
N ASN A 61 -10.25 16.35 -24.24
CA ASN A 61 -8.84 16.24 -24.57
C ASN A 61 -8.15 15.55 -23.40
N PHE A 62 -8.02 14.22 -23.48
CA PHE A 62 -7.22 13.45 -22.54
C PHE A 62 -5.79 13.88 -22.75
N ILE A 63 -5.31 14.82 -21.92
CA ILE A 63 -3.88 15.08 -21.80
C ILE A 63 -3.27 13.77 -21.32
N VAL A 64 -2.71 12.99 -22.25
CA VAL A 64 -1.94 11.80 -21.95
C VAL A 64 -0.72 12.29 -21.19
N ARG A 65 -0.74 12.12 -19.88
CA ARG A 65 0.44 12.41 -19.06
C ARG A 65 1.49 11.38 -19.46
N GLU A 66 2.62 11.84 -19.98
CA GLU A 66 3.74 10.97 -20.27
C GLU A 66 4.34 10.44 -18.96
N CYS A 67 4.71 9.17 -18.93
CA CYS A 67 5.38 8.58 -17.78
C CYS A 67 6.84 9.03 -17.78
N THR A 68 7.30 9.70 -16.73
CA THR A 68 8.69 10.16 -16.60
C THR A 68 9.44 9.47 -15.46
N ARG A 69 8.76 8.61 -14.68
CA ARG A 69 9.33 7.93 -13.52
C ARG A 69 9.76 6.50 -13.88
N PRO A 70 10.89 6.02 -13.36
CA PRO A 70 11.30 4.63 -13.53
C PRO A 70 10.30 3.69 -12.85
N CYS A 71 9.99 2.59 -13.53
CA CYS A 71 9.10 1.55 -13.04
C CYS A 71 9.73 0.86 -11.82
N ILE A 72 8.93 0.65 -10.77
CA ILE A 72 9.40 -0.01 -9.54
C ILE A 72 9.84 -1.47 -9.74
N PHE A 73 9.37 -2.11 -10.80
CA PHE A 73 9.61 -3.53 -11.06
C PHE A 73 10.89 -3.79 -11.85
N CYS A 74 11.15 -2.99 -12.89
CA CYS A 74 12.26 -3.22 -13.82
C CYS A 74 13.16 -2.00 -14.05
N GLY A 75 12.84 -0.82 -13.49
CA GLY A 75 13.66 0.40 -13.61
C GLY A 75 13.45 1.22 -14.89
N GLU A 76 12.89 0.64 -15.94
CA GLU A 76 12.61 1.34 -17.20
C GLU A 76 11.47 2.36 -17.09
N ILE A 77 11.41 3.34 -18.00
CA ILE A 77 10.40 4.39 -18.00
C ILE A 77 9.07 3.87 -18.57
N HIS A 78 8.13 3.54 -17.66
CA HIS A 78 6.73 3.23 -17.97
C HIS A 78 5.89 3.13 -16.70
N TYR A 79 4.56 3.10 -16.85
CA TYR A 79 3.65 2.82 -15.75
C TYR A 79 3.76 1.36 -15.29
N SER A 80 3.79 1.13 -13.98
CA SER A 80 3.83 -0.22 -13.40
C SER A 80 2.73 -1.16 -13.90
N THR A 81 1.59 -0.64 -14.37
CA THR A 81 0.49 -1.41 -14.94
C THR A 81 0.77 -2.03 -16.31
N VAL A 82 1.77 -1.52 -17.05
CA VAL A 82 2.16 -2.03 -18.37
C VAL A 82 3.54 -2.70 -18.34
N CYS A 83 4.10 -2.91 -17.15
CA CYS A 83 5.39 -3.55 -16.99
C CYS A 83 5.32 -5.01 -17.47
N PRO A 84 6.27 -5.48 -18.29
CA PRO A 84 6.28 -6.85 -18.81
C PRO A 84 6.72 -7.90 -17.76
N VAL A 85 7.08 -7.46 -16.55
CA VAL A 85 7.47 -8.36 -15.46
C VAL A 85 6.28 -9.23 -15.05
N ASN A 86 6.51 -10.54 -14.91
CA ASN A 86 5.48 -11.49 -14.54
C ASN A 86 5.02 -11.30 -13.09
N LEU A 87 3.78 -11.70 -12.81
CA LEU A 87 3.15 -11.51 -11.49
C LEU A 87 3.97 -12.05 -10.31
N LYS A 88 4.61 -13.20 -10.49
CA LYS A 88 5.49 -13.81 -9.47
C LYS A 88 6.63 -12.87 -9.11
N ASP A 89 7.28 -12.29 -10.11
CA ASP A 89 8.42 -11.40 -9.95
C ASP A 89 7.97 -10.01 -9.45
N GLU A 90 6.82 -9.50 -9.90
CA GLU A 90 6.20 -8.29 -9.36
C GLU A 90 6.00 -8.42 -7.84
N LYS A 91 5.42 -9.54 -7.38
CA LYS A 91 5.24 -9.84 -5.96
C LYS A 91 6.58 -9.93 -5.21
N ALA A 92 7.56 -10.63 -5.79
CA ALA A 92 8.89 -10.75 -5.20
C ALA A 92 9.59 -9.39 -5.05
N VAL A 93 9.46 -8.50 -6.02
CA VAL A 93 10.01 -7.14 -5.96
C VAL A 93 9.38 -6.35 -4.82
N ILE A 94 8.06 -6.36 -4.68
CA ILE A 94 7.36 -5.63 -3.61
C ILE A 94 7.75 -6.16 -2.23
N ALA A 95 7.82 -7.48 -2.07
CA ALA A 95 8.26 -8.11 -0.83
C ALA A 95 9.71 -7.73 -0.49
N ARG A 96 10.63 -7.85 -1.46
CA ARG A 96 12.05 -7.51 -1.29
C ARG A 96 12.27 -6.04 -0.96
N GLN A 97 11.52 -5.14 -1.60
CA GLN A 97 11.63 -3.69 -1.37
C GLN A 97 10.79 -3.20 -0.18
N LYS A 98 10.08 -4.09 0.53
CA LYS A 98 9.21 -3.78 1.68
C LYS A 98 8.22 -2.65 1.39
N ARG A 99 7.61 -2.68 0.20
CA ARG A 99 6.64 -1.66 -0.22
C ARG A 99 5.22 -2.07 0.16
N CYS A 100 4.37 -1.08 0.41
CA CYS A 100 2.94 -1.28 0.61
C CYS A 100 2.34 -2.01 -0.61
N VAL A 101 1.70 -3.16 -0.40
CA VAL A 101 1.13 -3.96 -1.51
C VAL A 101 -0.09 -3.30 -2.15
N LYS A 102 -0.63 -2.24 -1.52
CA LYS A 102 -1.81 -1.49 -1.95
C LYS A 102 -1.48 -0.33 -2.88
N CYS A 103 -0.38 0.37 -2.64
CA CYS A 103 -0.02 1.61 -3.34
C CYS A 103 1.45 1.74 -3.73
N PHE A 104 2.29 0.74 -3.42
CA PHE A 104 3.73 0.69 -3.69
C PHE A 104 4.59 1.77 -3.03
N SER A 105 4.03 2.55 -2.11
CA SER A 105 4.82 3.45 -1.27
C SER A 105 5.76 2.65 -0.36
N ALA A 106 6.94 3.20 -0.11
CA ALA A 106 7.90 2.69 0.88
C ALA A 106 7.69 3.33 2.27
N ASN A 107 6.76 4.28 2.40
CA ASN A 107 6.63 5.10 3.60
C ASN A 107 5.73 4.47 4.68
N HIS A 108 4.98 3.43 4.35
CA HIS A 108 4.05 2.77 5.27
C HIS A 108 3.83 1.31 4.90
N GLU A 109 3.38 0.55 5.88
CA GLU A 109 2.88 -0.82 5.71
C GLU A 109 1.41 -0.83 5.25
N THR A 110 0.97 -1.96 4.69
CA THR A 110 -0.40 -2.13 4.17
C THR A 110 -1.48 -1.80 5.21
N ALA A 111 -1.24 -2.15 6.48
CA ALA A 111 -2.18 -1.91 7.59
C ALA A 111 -2.41 -0.41 7.86
N ASN A 112 -1.41 0.44 7.58
CA ASN A 112 -1.48 1.89 7.78
C ASN A 112 -1.55 2.65 6.45
N CYS A 113 -2.04 1.99 5.39
CA CYS A 113 -2.17 2.64 4.09
C CYS A 113 -3.32 3.66 4.15
N PRO A 114 -3.09 4.95 3.79
CA PRO A 114 -4.12 5.99 3.84
C PRO A 114 -5.22 5.80 2.78
N THR A 115 -5.02 4.90 1.82
CA THR A 115 -6.01 4.62 0.78
C THR A 115 -6.89 3.45 1.22
N ASN A 116 -8.19 3.51 0.92
CA ASN A 116 -9.14 2.41 1.13
C ASN A 116 -9.35 1.55 -0.12
N TYR A 117 -8.39 1.58 -1.05
CA TYR A 117 -8.45 0.84 -2.32
C TYR A 117 -8.67 -0.68 -2.12
N VAL A 118 -9.56 -1.28 -2.92
CA VAL A 118 -9.72 -2.73 -2.98
C VAL A 118 -9.59 -3.18 -4.43
N CYS A 119 -8.98 -4.34 -4.64
CA CYS A 119 -8.77 -4.85 -5.99
C CYS A 119 -10.12 -5.11 -6.67
N LYS A 120 -10.32 -4.53 -7.85
CA LYS A 120 -11.56 -4.67 -8.64
C LYS A 120 -11.80 -6.09 -9.17
N HIS A 121 -10.79 -6.96 -9.17
CA HIS A 121 -10.88 -8.33 -9.70
C HIS A 121 -11.28 -9.35 -8.64
N CYS A 122 -10.95 -9.12 -7.37
CA CYS A 122 -11.15 -10.12 -6.31
C CYS A 122 -11.65 -9.55 -4.98
N GLN A 123 -11.84 -8.22 -4.88
CA GLN A 123 -12.33 -7.53 -3.68
C GLN A 123 -11.47 -7.69 -2.42
N VAL A 124 -10.16 -7.94 -2.59
CA VAL A 124 -9.17 -8.01 -1.49
C VAL A 124 -8.21 -6.82 -1.56
N THR A 125 -7.59 -6.47 -0.43
CA THR A 125 -6.65 -5.35 -0.29
C THR A 125 -5.29 -5.64 -0.94
N HIS A 126 -5.15 -5.29 -2.21
CA HIS A 126 -3.87 -5.22 -2.94
C HIS A 126 -4.04 -4.38 -4.21
N HIS A 127 -2.95 -3.85 -4.76
CA HIS A 127 -2.93 -3.15 -6.05
C HIS A 127 -3.26 -4.11 -7.22
N THR A 128 -4.12 -3.73 -8.19
CA THR A 128 -4.55 -4.62 -9.30
C THR A 128 -3.40 -5.35 -10.01
N THR A 129 -2.23 -4.73 -10.16
CA THR A 129 -1.07 -5.39 -10.81
C THR A 129 -0.59 -6.63 -10.05
N LEU A 130 -0.79 -6.70 -8.74
CA LEU A 130 -0.46 -7.87 -7.93
C LEU A 130 -1.58 -8.93 -7.86
N CYS A 131 -2.69 -8.75 -8.59
CA CYS A 131 -3.83 -9.66 -8.52
C CYS A 131 -3.64 -10.91 -9.39
N ASP A 132 -3.77 -12.10 -8.80
CA ASP A 132 -3.77 -13.37 -9.54
C ASP A 132 -4.98 -13.51 -10.48
N LYS A 133 -6.09 -12.83 -10.16
CA LYS A 133 -7.33 -12.84 -10.97
C LYS A 133 -7.32 -11.79 -12.09
N LYS A 134 -6.21 -11.08 -12.33
CA LYS A 134 -6.13 -10.03 -13.37
C LYS A 134 -6.28 -10.59 -14.79
N VAL A 135 -5.85 -11.82 -15.02
CA VAL A 135 -5.84 -12.49 -16.34
C VAL A 135 -7.19 -13.15 -16.67
N THR A 136 -8.10 -13.27 -15.72
CA THR A 136 -9.31 -14.07 -15.90
C THR A 136 -10.48 -13.29 -16.50
N ARG A 137 -10.29 -12.44 -17.51
CA ARG A 137 -11.44 -11.89 -18.28
C ARG A 137 -11.71 -12.63 -19.59
N PHE A 138 -10.80 -13.50 -20.02
CA PHE A 138 -10.92 -14.27 -21.27
C PHE A 138 -10.94 -15.79 -21.08
N ALA A 139 -10.84 -16.29 -19.83
CA ALA A 139 -10.78 -17.73 -19.54
C ALA A 139 -11.87 -18.18 -18.54
N HIS A 140 -13.06 -17.59 -18.63
CA HIS A 140 -14.26 -18.12 -17.96
C HIS A 140 -15.21 -18.71 -18.99
N THR A 141 -14.73 -19.71 -19.73
CA THR A 141 -15.60 -20.79 -20.19
C THR A 141 -15.07 -22.04 -19.49
N GLY A 142 -15.92 -22.60 -18.64
CA GLY A 142 -15.54 -23.62 -17.68
C GLY A 142 -14.91 -24.84 -18.34
N TYR A 143 -13.79 -25.28 -17.78
CA TYR A 143 -13.48 -26.69 -17.71
C TYR A 143 -12.92 -26.96 -16.32
N ASN A 144 -13.68 -27.74 -15.57
CA ASN A 144 -13.22 -28.58 -14.48
C ASN A 144 -11.94 -29.31 -14.92
N ALA A 145 -10.77 -28.87 -14.47
CA ALA A 145 -9.55 -29.65 -14.61
C ALA A 145 -9.70 -30.92 -13.74
N PRO A 146 -9.70 -32.13 -14.33
CA PRO A 146 -9.68 -33.34 -13.54
C PRO A 146 -8.34 -33.40 -12.77
N THR A 147 -8.44 -33.71 -11.48
CA THR A 147 -7.33 -34.05 -10.60
C THR A 147 -6.62 -35.29 -11.14
N THR A 148 -5.63 -35.11 -12.00
CA THR A 148 -4.67 -36.18 -12.31
C THR A 148 -3.71 -36.29 -11.14
N SER A 149 -4.07 -37.17 -10.20
CA SER A 149 -3.18 -37.74 -9.19
C SER A 149 -1.93 -38.29 -9.87
N TRP A 150 -0.76 -37.85 -9.43
CA TRP A 150 0.52 -38.42 -9.81
C TRP A 150 0.63 -39.83 -9.22
N HIS A 151 0.06 -40.83 -9.89
CA HIS A 151 0.38 -42.22 -9.63
C HIS A 151 1.75 -42.53 -10.25
N LEU A 152 2.77 -42.58 -9.39
CA LEU A 152 4.01 -43.27 -9.67
C LEU A 152 3.69 -44.75 -9.95
N SER A 153 4.06 -45.25 -11.12
CA SER A 153 4.16 -46.69 -11.36
C SER A 153 5.62 -47.13 -11.16
N PRO A 154 5.89 -48.18 -10.37
CA PRO A 154 7.24 -48.70 -10.19
C PRO A 154 7.74 -49.56 -11.37
N VAL A 155 9.07 -49.51 -11.47
CA VAL A 155 10.03 -50.25 -12.29
C VAL A 155 9.64 -51.69 -12.71
N GLN A 156 9.85 -52.01 -14.00
CA GLN A 156 9.99 -53.39 -14.47
C GLN A 156 11.49 -53.69 -14.66
N THR A 157 12.04 -54.55 -13.80
CA THR A 157 13.39 -55.09 -13.91
C THR A 157 13.31 -56.40 -14.70
N SER A 158 13.82 -56.42 -15.93
CA SER A 158 13.95 -57.66 -16.71
C SER A 158 15.18 -58.44 -16.23
N THR A 159 14.95 -59.58 -15.57
CA THR A 159 15.97 -60.62 -15.39
C THR A 159 15.65 -61.74 -16.37
N ALA A 160 16.54 -61.98 -17.34
CA ALA A 160 16.50 -63.17 -18.18
C ALA A 160 17.68 -64.07 -17.79
N ILE A 161 17.35 -65.22 -17.23
CA ILE A 161 18.21 -66.38 -17.04
C ILE A 161 17.98 -67.27 -18.26
N SER A 162 19.04 -67.67 -18.96
CA SER A 162 19.25 -68.98 -19.60
C SER A 162 20.68 -69.09 -20.10
#